data_AF-A0A7S3D873-F1
#
_entry.id   AF-A0A7S3D873-F1
#
_cell.length_a   1.000
_cell.length_b   1.000
_cell.length_c   1.000
_cell.angle_alpha   90.00
_cell.angle_beta   90.00
_cell.angle_gamma   90.00
#
_symmetry.space_group_name_H-M   'P 1'
#
loop_
_entity.id
_entity.type
_entity.pdbx_description
1 polymer ?
#
loop_
_entity_poly.entity_id
_entity_poly.type
_entity_poly.pdbx_seq_one_letter_code
_entity_poly.pdbx_strand_id
1 'polypeptide(L)'
;EEITNDEVMRNTLGTYLPPAVVEELLINGGADSLNGIALEATVLFSDIQNFSDLSEKLKPQELFILLNKFLDKQVDCVMEDNGIVDKFVGDAMFALFGVPVKTGSHGISACKAALKILRALDAQVLQCPMYHK
;
A
#
# COMPACT_ATOMS: atom_id res chain seq x y z
N GLU A 1 15.42 30.16 -16.96
CA GLU A 1 14.29 29.34 -16.49
C GLU A 1 14.70 28.74 -15.16
N GLU A 2 14.14 29.27 -14.07
CA GLU A 2 14.27 28.70 -12.73
C GLU A 2 13.42 27.44 -12.69
N ILE A 3 14.05 26.28 -12.91
CA ILE A 3 13.45 25.01 -12.50
C ILE A 3 13.43 25.07 -10.97
N THR A 4 12.24 25.28 -10.39
CA THR A 4 12.08 25.44 -8.95
C THR A 4 12.63 24.19 -8.26
N ASN A 5 13.46 24.37 -7.23
CA ASN A 5 14.11 23.28 -6.49
C ASN A 5 13.10 22.19 -6.05
N ASP A 6 11.86 22.60 -5.81
CA ASP A 6 10.71 21.76 -5.45
C ASP A 6 10.33 20.73 -6.52
N GLU A 7 10.47 21.05 -7.81
CA GLU A 7 10.07 20.15 -8.91
C GLU A 7 11.08 19.01 -9.09
N VAL A 8 12.37 19.32 -8.97
CA VAL A 8 13.46 18.32 -8.95
C VAL A 8 13.35 17.44 -7.71
N MET A 9 13.01 18.02 -6.56
CA MET A 9 12.84 17.31 -5.30
C MET A 9 11.61 16.38 -5.32
N ARG A 10 10.47 16.84 -5.87
CA ARG A 10 9.28 16.00 -6.13
C ARG A 10 9.61 14.78 -6.98
N ASN A 11 10.32 14.97 -8.09
CA ASN A 11 10.60 13.88 -9.03
C ASN A 11 11.58 12.86 -8.44
N THR A 12 12.58 13.33 -7.69
CA THR A 12 13.59 12.47 -7.06
C THR A 12 13.01 11.69 -5.86
N LEU A 13 12.27 12.36 -4.98
CA LEU A 13 11.69 11.74 -3.79
C LEU A 13 10.45 10.90 -4.12
N GLY A 14 9.64 11.30 -5.10
CA GLY A 14 8.44 10.58 -5.54
C GLY A 14 8.71 9.21 -6.17
N THR A 15 9.97 8.93 -6.54
CA THR A 15 10.38 7.58 -6.98
C THR A 15 10.41 6.58 -5.82
N TYR A 16 10.64 7.06 -4.59
CA TYR A 16 10.92 6.20 -3.42
C TYR A 16 9.96 6.42 -2.25
N LEU A 17 9.21 7.52 -2.24
CA LEU A 17 8.29 7.88 -1.18
C LEU A 17 6.86 8.00 -1.72
N PRO A 18 5.85 7.56 -0.95
CA PRO A 18 4.45 7.78 -1.30
C PRO A 18 4.16 9.26 -1.53
N PRO A 19 3.27 9.63 -2.48
CA PRO A 19 2.99 11.03 -2.80
C PRO A 19 2.61 11.88 -1.59
N ALA A 20 1.85 11.33 -0.65
CA ALA A 20 1.46 11.99 0.59
C ALA A 20 2.67 12.34 1.49
N VAL A 21 3.73 11.53 1.47
CA VAL A 21 4.97 11.80 2.20
C VAL A 21 5.79 12.88 1.49
N VAL A 22 5.87 12.84 0.16
CA VAL A 22 6.55 13.87 -0.62
C VAL A 22 5.89 15.23 -0.42
N GLU A 23 4.56 15.28 -0.47
CA GLU A 23 3.80 16.51 -0.25
C GLU A 23 4.03 17.09 1.15
N GLU A 24 4.00 16.25 2.18
CA GLU A 24 4.29 16.66 3.55
C GLU A 24 5.71 17.24 3.70
N LEU A 25 6.72 16.61 3.10
CA LEU A 25 8.12 17.08 3.13
C LEU A 25 8.29 18.45 2.45
N LEU A 26 7.54 18.70 1.39
CA LEU A 26 7.59 19.97 0.66
C LEU A 26 6.87 21.10 1.41
N ILE A 27 5.78 20.78 2.11
CA ILE A 27 4.99 21.78 2.85
C ILE A 27 5.67 22.15 4.18
N ASN A 28 6.20 21.16 4.92
CA ASN A 28 6.57 21.34 6.33
C ASN A 28 8.08 21.43 6.62
N GLY A 29 8.95 21.64 5.62
CA GLY A 29 10.27 22.24 5.87
C GLY A 29 11.50 21.55 5.27
N GLY A 30 11.38 20.84 4.16
CA GLY A 30 12.56 20.25 3.50
C GLY A 30 13.27 19.21 4.38
N ALA A 31 14.58 19.02 4.22
CA ALA A 31 15.32 17.95 4.88
C ALA A 31 15.28 18.00 6.44
N ASP A 32 15.05 19.16 7.04
CA ASP A 32 14.96 19.32 8.50
C ASP A 32 13.63 18.83 9.10
N SER A 33 12.61 18.61 8.26
CA SER A 33 11.34 17.99 8.65
C SER A 33 11.42 16.46 8.81
N LEU A 34 12.54 15.83 8.40
CA LEU A 34 12.82 14.39 8.60
C LEU A 34 13.14 14.04 10.06
N ASN A 35 13.00 14.98 10.99
CA ASN A 35 13.05 14.67 12.41
C ASN A 35 11.91 13.70 12.76
N GLY A 36 12.26 12.52 13.28
CA GLY A 36 11.30 11.45 13.57
C GLY A 36 10.18 11.92 14.49
N ILE A 37 8.96 11.91 13.97
CA ILE A 37 7.75 12.27 14.72
C ILE A 37 7.09 11.03 15.32
N ALA A 38 6.64 11.15 16.58
CA ALA A 38 5.82 10.13 17.21
C ALA A 38 4.33 10.38 16.87
N LEU A 39 3.73 9.47 16.12
CA LEU A 39 2.33 9.52 15.72
C LEU A 39 1.59 8.26 16.18
N GLU A 40 0.31 8.43 16.50
CA GLU A 40 -0.61 7.32 16.63
C GLU A 40 -1.10 6.92 15.24
N ALA A 41 -0.97 5.64 14.91
CA ALA A 41 -1.27 5.10 13.59
C ALA A 41 -1.93 3.74 13.70
N THR A 42 -2.60 3.32 12.63
CA THR A 42 -3.11 1.95 12.49
C THR A 42 -2.37 1.24 11.36
N VAL A 43 -1.96 0.00 11.61
CA VAL A 43 -1.31 -0.86 10.63
C VAL A 43 -2.30 -1.93 10.20
N LEU A 44 -2.50 -2.07 8.89
CA LEU A 44 -3.18 -3.19 8.27
C LEU A 44 -2.12 -4.11 7.67
N PHE A 45 -2.19 -5.39 8.03
CA PHE A 45 -1.37 -6.44 7.45
C PHE A 45 -2.29 -7.48 6.80
N SER A 46 -1.92 -7.93 5.60
CA SER A 46 -2.62 -9.01 4.89
C SER A 46 -1.61 -9.98 4.30
N ASP A 47 -2.04 -11.23 4.15
CA ASP A 47 -1.22 -12.33 3.65
C ASP A 47 -2.09 -13.32 2.86
N ILE A 48 -1.53 -14.01 1.86
CA ILE A 48 -2.29 -14.94 1.04
C ILE A 48 -2.31 -16.31 1.72
N GLN A 49 -3.52 -16.81 2.01
CA GLN A 49 -3.66 -18.15 2.58
C GLN A 49 -3.10 -19.23 1.62
N ASN A 50 -2.26 -20.10 2.16
CA ASN A 50 -1.62 -21.22 1.46
C ASN A 50 -0.78 -20.81 0.23
N PHE A 51 -0.16 -19.63 0.27
CA PHE A 51 0.68 -19.16 -0.83
C PHE A 51 1.88 -20.07 -1.14
N SER A 52 2.52 -20.66 -0.12
CA SER A 52 3.63 -21.60 -0.34
C SER A 52 3.24 -22.74 -1.27
N ASP A 53 2.14 -23.43 -0.98
CA ASP A 53 1.64 -24.53 -1.81
C ASP A 53 1.27 -24.08 -3.24
N LEU A 54 0.72 -22.86 -3.35
CA LEU A 54 0.37 -22.25 -4.62
C LEU A 54 1.61 -21.94 -5.46
N SER A 55 2.65 -21.41 -4.80
CA SER A 55 3.92 -21.01 -5.42
C SER A 55 4.70 -22.20 -5.97
N GLU A 56 4.57 -23.38 -5.35
CA GLU A 56 5.23 -24.61 -5.79
C GLU A 56 4.54 -25.24 -7.02
N LYS A 57 3.23 -25.00 -7.20
CA LYS A 57 2.43 -25.60 -8.27
C LYS A 57 2.39 -24.77 -9.55
N LEU A 58 2.55 -23.46 -9.44
CA LEU A 58 2.47 -22.53 -10.57
C LEU A 58 3.82 -22.30 -11.22
N LYS A 59 3.83 -22.02 -12.53
CA LYS A 59 5.05 -21.52 -13.16
C LYS A 59 5.34 -20.10 -12.66
N PRO A 60 6.62 -19.67 -12.63
CA PRO A 60 6.99 -18.34 -12.12
C PRO A 60 6.21 -17.18 -12.76
N GLN A 61 5.94 -17.25 -14.07
CA GLN A 61 5.18 -16.22 -14.78
C GLN A 61 3.71 -16.16 -14.34
N GLU A 62 3.08 -17.31 -14.13
CA GLU A 62 1.68 -17.42 -13.71
C GLU A 62 1.52 -16.93 -12.26
N LEU A 63 2.45 -17.34 -11.38
CA LEU A 63 2.51 -16.88 -10.00
C LEU A 63 2.70 -15.37 -9.92
N PHE A 64 3.61 -14.81 -10.72
CA PHE A 64 3.85 -13.36 -10.77
C PHE A 64 2.60 -12.58 -11.19
N ILE A 65 1.90 -13.04 -12.23
CA ILE A 65 0.66 -12.39 -12.69
C ILE A 65 -0.42 -12.44 -11.59
N LEU A 66 -0.58 -13.60 -10.95
CA LEU A 66 -1.56 -13.78 -9.88
C LEU A 66 -1.25 -12.90 -8.67
N LEU A 67 0.01 -12.89 -8.23
CA LEU A 67 0.47 -12.12 -7.09
C LEU A 67 0.26 -10.62 -7.32
N ASN A 68 0.72 -10.08 -8.45
CA ASN A 68 0.54 -8.66 -8.74
C ASN A 68 -0.94 -8.28 -8.83
N LYS A 69 -1.77 -9.10 -9.48
CA LYS A 69 -3.23 -8.84 -9.53
C LYS A 69 -3.84 -8.75 -8.13
N PHE A 70 -3.41 -9.61 -7.21
CA PHE A 70 -3.88 -9.61 -5.81
C PHE A 70 -3.39 -8.38 -5.05
N LEU A 71 -2.09 -8.06 -5.15
CA LEU A 71 -1.48 -6.92 -4.48
C LEU A 71 -2.04 -5.59 -5.02
N ASP A 72 -2.16 -5.41 -6.33
CA ASP A 72 -2.70 -4.21 -6.97
C ASP A 72 -4.12 -3.91 -6.46
N LYS A 73 -4.97 -4.94 -6.35
CA LYS A 73 -6.34 -4.75 -5.87
C LYS A 73 -6.38 -4.33 -4.40
N GLN A 74 -5.44 -4.81 -3.59
CA GLN A 74 -5.32 -4.37 -2.20
C GLN A 74 -4.82 -2.92 -2.10
N VAL A 75 -3.84 -2.55 -2.93
CA VAL A 75 -3.33 -1.17 -3.03
C VAL A 75 -4.47 -0.20 -3.32
N ASP A 76 -5.32 -0.50 -4.31
CA ASP A 76 -6.52 0.30 -4.63
C ASP A 76 -7.37 0.55 -3.38
N CYS A 77 -7.72 -0.52 -2.66
CA CYS A 77 -8.60 -0.47 -1.50
C CYS A 77 -8.00 0.33 -0.33
N VAL A 78 -6.69 0.21 -0.13
CA VAL A 78 -5.94 0.97 0.89
C VAL A 78 -5.94 2.46 0.54
N MET A 79 -5.61 2.80 -0.70
CA MET A 79 -5.53 4.19 -1.16
C MET A 79 -6.89 4.88 -1.14
N GLU A 80 -7.97 4.19 -1.51
CA GLU A 80 -9.34 4.73 -1.46
C GLU A 80 -9.81 5.14 -0.05
N ASP A 81 -9.23 4.57 1.01
CA ASP A 81 -9.56 4.89 2.40
C ASP A 81 -8.45 5.70 3.11
N ASN A 82 -7.60 6.38 2.33
CA ASN A 82 -6.50 7.24 2.79
C ASN A 82 -5.41 6.49 3.57
N GLY A 83 -5.18 5.23 3.22
CA GLY A 83 -4.02 4.48 3.67
C GLY A 83 -2.83 4.64 2.73
N ILE A 84 -1.65 4.34 3.26
CA ILE A 84 -0.39 4.31 2.52
C ILE A 84 0.15 2.90 2.57
N VAL A 85 0.44 2.30 1.41
CA VAL A 85 1.18 1.04 1.37
C VAL A 85 2.64 1.33 1.66
N ASP A 86 3.14 0.73 2.74
CA ASP A 86 4.50 0.93 3.24
C ASP A 86 5.46 -0.06 2.56
N LYS A 87 5.08 -1.33 2.49
CA LYS A 87 5.90 -2.37 1.83
C LYS A 87 5.12 -3.65 1.54
N PHE A 88 5.72 -4.45 0.69
CA PHE A 88 5.38 -5.86 0.47
C PHE A 88 6.49 -6.75 1.04
N VAL A 89 6.11 -7.88 1.63
CA VAL A 89 7.05 -8.89 2.14
C VAL A 89 6.58 -10.25 1.65
N GLY A 90 7.14 -10.72 0.53
CA GLY A 90 6.64 -11.91 -0.14
C GLY A 90 5.23 -11.66 -0.70
N ASP A 91 4.26 -12.46 -0.28
CA ASP A 91 2.84 -12.34 -0.58
C ASP A 91 2.06 -11.44 0.38
N ALA A 92 2.73 -10.92 1.41
CA ALA A 92 2.12 -10.06 2.39
C ALA A 92 2.23 -8.57 2.05
N MET A 93 1.24 -7.78 2.47
CA MET A 93 1.19 -6.32 2.35
C MET A 93 1.11 -5.66 3.73
N PHE A 94 1.87 -4.57 3.91
CA PHE A 94 1.75 -3.66 5.04
C PHE A 94 1.21 -2.31 4.56
N ALA A 95 0.13 -1.86 5.18
CA ALA A 95 -0.46 -0.55 4.98
C ALA A 95 -0.57 0.22 6.29
N LEU A 96 -0.33 1.53 6.23
CA LEU A 96 -0.36 2.44 7.37
C LEU A 96 -1.48 3.46 7.18
N PHE A 97 -2.16 3.80 8.27
CA PHE A 97 -3.21 4.81 8.32
C PHE A 97 -2.91 5.80 9.44
N GLY A 98 -3.22 7.08 9.21
CA GLY A 98 -2.88 8.17 10.15
C GLY A 98 -1.45 8.69 10.02
N VAL A 99 -0.79 8.37 8.91
CA VAL A 99 0.55 8.84 8.53
C VAL A 99 0.52 9.36 7.08
N PRO A 100 1.44 10.26 6.69
CA PRO A 100 2.37 11.02 7.56
C PRO A 100 1.64 12.10 8.37
N VAL A 101 0.39 12.42 8.00
CA VAL A 101 -0.44 13.40 8.70
C VAL A 101 -1.34 12.71 9.71
N LYS A 102 -1.33 13.20 10.96
CA LYS A 102 -2.18 12.70 12.04
C LYS A 102 -3.66 12.85 11.68
N THR A 103 -4.43 11.77 11.76
CA THR A 103 -5.89 11.79 11.58
C THR A 103 -6.58 11.05 12.73
N GLY A 104 -7.71 11.55 13.22
CA GLY A 104 -8.43 10.88 14.32
C GLY A 104 -9.22 9.63 13.91
N SER A 105 -9.34 9.37 12.60
CA SER A 105 -10.17 8.29 12.04
C SER A 105 -9.36 7.13 11.47
N HIS A 106 -8.04 7.06 11.70
CA HIS A 106 -7.15 6.07 11.09
C HIS A 106 -7.61 4.62 11.28
N GLY A 107 -8.16 4.27 12.45
CA GLY A 107 -8.70 2.94 12.72
C GLY A 107 -9.93 2.60 11.88
N ILE A 108 -10.84 3.56 11.70
CA ILE A 108 -12.03 3.39 10.86
C ILE A 108 -11.63 3.23 9.39
N SER A 109 -10.68 4.04 8.92
CA SER A 109 -10.12 3.93 7.57
C SER A 109 -9.51 2.55 7.32
N ALA A 110 -8.69 2.04 8.25
CA ALA A 110 -8.10 0.72 8.14
C ALA A 110 -9.17 -0.39 8.07
N CYS A 111 -10.20 -0.33 8.91
CA CYS A 111 -11.31 -1.30 8.87
C CYS A 111 -12.10 -1.23 7.55
N LYS A 112 -12.35 -0.03 7.01
CA LYS A 112 -13.01 0.14 5.71
C LYS A 112 -12.18 -0.47 4.59
N ALA A 113 -10.88 -0.18 4.55
CA ALA A 113 -9.96 -0.75 3.58
C ALA A 113 -9.96 -2.29 3.66
N ALA A 114 -9.85 -2.86 4.86
CA ALA A 114 -9.88 -4.31 5.05
C ALA A 114 -11.18 -4.95 4.54
N LEU A 115 -12.34 -4.33 4.81
CA LEU A 115 -13.62 -4.83 4.31
C LEU A 115 -13.74 -4.72 2.78
N LYS A 116 -13.18 -3.66 2.17
CA LYS A 116 -13.13 -3.53 0.71
C LYS A 116 -12.22 -4.57 0.08
N ILE A 117 -11.06 -4.83 0.69
CA ILE A 117 -10.14 -5.89 0.25
C ILE A 117 -10.88 -7.23 0.19
N LEU A 118 -11.54 -7.63 1.28
CA LEU A 118 -12.30 -8.88 1.31
C LEU A 118 -13.34 -8.96 0.19
N ARG A 119 -14.13 -7.89 0.00
CA ARG A 119 -15.15 -7.84 -1.06
C ARG A 119 -14.56 -7.90 -2.47
N ALA A 120 -13.46 -7.18 -2.70
CA ALA A 120 -12.80 -7.13 -4.00
C ALA A 120 -12.18 -8.49 -4.36
N LEU A 121 -11.64 -9.19 -3.36
CA LEU A 121 -11.06 -10.51 -3.52
C LEU A 121 -12.12 -11.60 -3.68
N ASP A 122 -13.22 -11.57 -2.93
CA ASP A 122 -14.34 -12.51 -3.11
C ASP A 122 -14.90 -12.46 -4.55
N ALA A 123 -15.01 -11.26 -5.12
CA ALA A 123 -15.44 -11.07 -6.50
C ALA A 123 -14.44 -11.65 -7.53
N GLN A 124 -13.15 -11.71 -7.20
CA GLN A 124 -12.08 -12.22 -8.07
C GLN A 124 -11.77 -13.71 -7.87
N VAL A 125 -11.93 -14.25 -6.67
CA VAL A 125 -11.77 -15.68 -6.37
C VAL A 125 -12.73 -16.50 -7.23
N LEU A 126 -13.94 -15.98 -7.48
CA LEU A 126 -14.92 -16.56 -8.42
C LEU A 126 -14.43 -16.63 -9.88
N GLN A 127 -13.39 -15.90 -10.25
CA GLN A 127 -12.84 -15.83 -11.61
C GLN A 127 -11.48 -16.55 -11.74
N CYS A 128 -10.90 -17.05 -10.65
CA CYS A 128 -9.66 -17.82 -10.69
C CYS A 128 -9.97 -19.31 -10.85
N PRO A 129 -9.74 -19.93 -12.04
CA PRO A 129 -10.12 -21.33 -12.29
C PRO A 129 -9.41 -22.34 -11.38
N MET A 130 -8.34 -21.92 -10.68
CA MET A 130 -7.52 -22.77 -9.81
C MET A 130 -7.89 -22.67 -8.33
N TYR A 131 -8.73 -21.71 -7.92
CA TYR A 131 -9.12 -21.50 -6.51
C TYR A 131 -10.49 -22.13 -6.24
N HIS A 132 -10.64 -23.41 -6.57
CA HIS A 132 -11.76 -24.22 -6.09
C HIS A 132 -11.31 -24.98 -4.85
N LYS A 133 -12.08 -24.85 -3.77
CA LYS A 133 -11.97 -25.69 -2.57
C LYS A 133 -12.08 -27.17 -2.94
#